data_AF-A0A0A9XFE7-F1
#
_entry.id   AF-A0A0A9XFE7-F1
#
_cell.length_a   1.000
_cell.length_b   1.000
_cell.length_c   1.000
_cell.angle_alpha   90.00
_cell.angle_beta   90.00
_cell.angle_gamma   90.00
#
_symmetry.space_group_name_H-M   'P 1'
#
loop_
_entity.id
_entity.type
_entity.pdbx_description
1 polymer ?
#
loop_
_entity_poly.entity_id
_entity_poly.type
_entity_poly.pdbx_seq_one_letter_code
_entity_poly.pdbx_strand_id
1 'polypeptide(L)'
;RDDYREFLELVLVFLGGAPHYQFKKPGAVSHARWMAKVIYSLKIYMFQDQFHLSQIQRTSLRYVCLFIVIVYVKFGFTSPMTEKAPHQDLQLLQEINRFSSIHASISKRAMTKISNHLWYLSPEAAVFALFDSDVSEEV
;
A
#
# COMPACT_ATOMS: atom_id res chain seq x y z
N ARG A 1 11.34 -10.74 -3.83
CA ARG A 1 11.93 -10.03 -2.67
C ARG A 1 11.16 -10.45 -1.43
N ASP A 2 11.85 -10.91 -0.39
CA ASP A 2 11.21 -11.48 0.82
C ASP A 2 10.28 -10.50 1.56
N ASP A 3 10.50 -9.19 1.40
CA ASP A 3 9.70 -8.14 2.02
C ASP A 3 8.20 -8.22 1.67
N TYR A 4 7.85 -8.70 0.47
CA TYR A 4 6.44 -8.83 0.06
C TYR A 4 5.71 -9.92 0.84
N ARG A 5 6.39 -11.04 1.13
CA ARG A 5 5.81 -12.13 1.93
C ARG A 5 5.55 -11.65 3.35
N GLU A 6 6.55 -11.02 3.97
CA GLU A 6 6.40 -10.45 5.31
C GLU A 6 5.29 -9.40 5.35
N PHE A 7 5.22 -8.53 4.34
CA PHE A 7 4.13 -7.55 4.23
C PHE A 7 2.75 -8.21 4.23
N LEU A 8 2.53 -9.23 3.39
CA LEU A 8 1.25 -9.95 3.34
C LEU A 8 0.93 -10.68 4.64
N GLU A 9 1.92 -11.35 5.24
CA GLU A 9 1.75 -12.03 6.54
C GLU A 9 1.33 -11.03 7.63
N LEU A 10 1.92 -9.83 7.66
CA LEU A 10 1.54 -8.77 8.59
C LEU A 10 0.14 -8.20 8.29
N VAL A 11 -0.26 -8.07 7.02
CA VAL A 11 -1.62 -7.65 6.67
C VAL A 11 -2.64 -8.67 7.18
N LEU A 12 -2.36 -9.97 7.04
CA LEU A 12 -3.23 -11.03 7.57
C LEU A 12 -3.37 -10.95 9.10
N VAL A 13 -2.25 -10.77 9.81
CA VAL A 13 -2.29 -10.58 11.28
C VAL A 13 -3.09 -9.33 11.65
N PHE A 14 -2.93 -8.22 10.93
CA PHE A 14 -3.68 -6.99 11.20
C PHE A 14 -5.19 -7.17 11.03
N LEU A 15 -5.62 -7.99 10.06
CA LEU A 15 -7.03 -8.33 9.82
C LEU A 15 -7.60 -9.36 10.80
N GLY A 16 -6.82 -9.79 11.80
CA GLY A 16 -7.24 -10.79 12.80
C GLY A 16 -7.03 -12.23 12.36
N GLY A 17 -6.34 -12.46 11.24
CA GLY A 17 -5.87 -13.79 10.87
C GLY A 17 -4.82 -14.29 11.86
N ALA A 18 -4.72 -15.62 12.00
CA ALA A 18 -3.71 -16.27 12.83
C ALA A 18 -2.73 -17.11 11.97
N PRO A 19 -1.99 -16.50 11.02
CA PRO A 19 -0.91 -17.23 10.38
C PRO A 19 0.11 -17.62 11.45
N HIS A 20 0.75 -18.78 11.31
CA HIS A 20 1.95 -19.11 12.09
C HIS A 20 3.10 -18.18 11.68
N TYR A 21 3.04 -16.92 12.12
CA TYR A 21 3.98 -15.88 11.77
C TYR A 21 4.89 -15.56 12.96
N GLN A 22 6.20 -15.69 12.75
CA GLN A 22 7.20 -15.25 13.70
C GLN A 22 7.66 -13.84 13.33
N PHE A 23 7.45 -12.89 14.22
CA PHE A 23 7.88 -11.51 14.01
C PHE A 23 9.39 -11.41 13.86
N LYS A 24 9.84 -10.97 12.68
CA LYS A 24 11.24 -10.66 12.41
C LYS A 24 11.60 -9.28 12.95
N LYS A 25 12.88 -9.07 13.28
CA LYS A 25 13.38 -7.71 13.56
C LYS A 25 13.19 -6.83 12.32
N PRO A 26 12.72 -5.58 12.46
CA PRO A 26 12.61 -4.67 11.32
C PRO A 26 13.97 -4.43 10.64
N GLY A 27 14.01 -4.50 9.31
CA GLY A 27 15.22 -4.26 8.51
C GLY A 27 15.54 -2.77 8.33
N ALA A 28 16.65 -2.43 7.67
CA ALA A 28 17.05 -1.03 7.49
C ALA A 28 16.03 -0.20 6.68
N VAL A 29 15.60 0.95 7.23
CA VAL A 29 14.72 1.93 6.55
C VAL A 29 15.55 2.98 5.84
N SER A 30 15.27 3.21 4.56
CA SER A 30 15.77 4.38 3.81
C SER A 30 14.59 5.19 3.27
N HIS A 31 14.82 6.47 2.94
CA HIS A 31 13.77 7.32 2.36
C HIS A 31 13.18 6.76 1.07
N ALA A 32 13.97 6.01 0.29
CA ALA A 32 13.59 5.42 -0.99
C ALA A 32 12.76 4.12 -0.88
N ARG A 33 12.69 3.50 0.31
CA ARG A 33 11.99 2.21 0.48
C ARG A 33 10.66 2.38 1.19
N TRP A 34 9.61 2.66 0.41
CA TRP A 34 8.25 2.75 0.91
C TRP A 34 7.78 1.45 1.60
N MET A 35 8.07 0.27 1.03
CA MET A 35 7.71 -1.02 1.63
C MET A 35 8.24 -1.20 3.06
N ALA A 36 9.46 -0.74 3.34
CA ALA A 36 10.01 -0.80 4.69
C ALA A 36 9.16 0.04 5.67
N LYS A 37 8.75 1.25 5.27
CA LYS A 37 7.87 2.10 6.10
C LYS A 37 6.51 1.44 6.37
N VAL A 38 5.96 0.76 5.36
CA VAL A 38 4.71 0.00 5.47
C VAL A 38 4.82 -1.12 6.51
N ILE A 39 5.86 -1.96 6.41
CA ILE A 39 6.13 -3.04 7.37
C ILE A 39 6.33 -2.49 8.78
N TYR A 40 7.08 -1.39 8.91
CA TYR A 40 7.30 -0.74 10.20
C TYR A 40 5.99 -0.21 10.81
N SER A 41 5.14 0.47 10.03
CA SER A 41 3.87 0.99 10.53
C SER A 41 2.99 -0.13 11.08
N LEU A 42 2.87 -1.25 10.36
CA LEU A 42 2.10 -2.41 10.81
C LEU A 42 2.66 -2.99 12.11
N LYS A 43 3.97 -3.17 12.21
CA LYS A 43 4.61 -3.69 13.43
C LYS A 43 4.46 -2.75 14.63
N ILE A 44 4.68 -1.44 14.44
CA ILE A 44 4.49 -0.46 15.52
C ILE A 44 3.04 -0.50 15.99
N TYR A 45 2.07 -0.67 15.08
CA TYR A 45 0.67 -0.76 15.46
C TYR A 45 0.36 -2.04 16.25
N MET A 46 0.90 -3.19 15.85
CA MET A 46 0.70 -4.47 16.55
C MET A 46 1.34 -4.49 17.93
N PHE A 47 2.50 -3.85 18.09
CA PHE A 47 3.22 -3.76 19.36
C PHE A 47 3.03 -2.41 20.04
N GLN A 48 1.98 -1.65 19.71
CA GLN A 48 1.81 -0.26 20.13
C GLN A 48 1.86 -0.06 21.65
N ASP A 49 1.53 -1.09 22.44
CA ASP A 49 1.56 -1.04 23.91
C ASP A 49 2.98 -1.13 24.49
N GLN A 50 3.96 -1.54 23.68
CA GLN A 50 5.38 -1.51 24.02
C GLN A 50 6.02 -0.14 23.73
N PHE A 51 5.27 0.79 23.12
CA PHE A 51 5.76 2.12 22.75
C PHE A 51 5.01 3.22 23.52
N HIS A 52 5.74 4.30 23.83
CA HIS A 52 5.18 5.51 24.44
C HIS A 52 4.51 6.40 23.39
N LEU A 53 3.43 5.91 22.78
CA LEU A 53 2.66 6.66 21.78
C LEU A 53 1.56 7.48 22.44
N SER A 54 1.48 8.77 22.08
CA SER A 54 0.32 9.60 22.44
C SER A 54 -0.95 9.11 21.74
N GLN A 55 -2.11 9.51 22.25
CA GLN A 55 -3.40 9.13 21.66
C GLN A 55 -3.52 9.59 20.19
N ILE A 56 -2.96 10.77 19.89
CA ILE A 56 -2.92 11.32 18.52
C ILE A 56 -2.04 10.44 17.63
N GLN A 57 -0.86 10.01 18.11
CA GLN A 57 0.04 9.14 17.37
C GLN A 57 -0.59 7.76 17.11
N ARG A 58 -1.23 7.15 18.12
CA ARG A 58 -1.95 5.87 17.98
C ARG A 58 -3.06 5.96 16.94
N THR A 59 -3.84 7.02 17.00
CA THR A 59 -4.94 7.26 16.04
C THR A 59 -4.41 7.48 14.63
N SER A 60 -3.37 8.30 14.47
CA SER A 60 -2.74 8.54 13.17
C SER A 60 -2.13 7.27 12.58
N LEU A 61 -1.43 6.48 13.40
CA LEU A 61 -0.85 5.20 13.01
C LEU A 61 -1.92 4.20 12.58
N ARG A 62 -3.05 4.15 13.30
CA ARG A 62 -4.21 3.33 12.92
C ARG A 62 -4.68 3.65 11.51
N TYR A 63 -4.88 4.93 11.19
CA TYR A 63 -5.35 5.32 9.85
C TYR A 63 -4.32 5.07 8.76
N VAL A 64 -3.02 5.19 9.06
CA VAL A 64 -1.96 4.77 8.14
C VAL A 64 -2.02 3.27 7.88
N CYS A 65 -2.20 2.45 8.91
CA CYS A 65 -2.34 0.99 8.76
C CYS A 65 -3.60 0.61 7.99
N LEU A 66 -4.73 1.30 8.24
CA LEU A 66 -5.95 1.11 7.45
C LEU A 66 -5.75 1.47 5.98
N PHE A 67 -5.08 2.57 5.68
CA PHE A 67 -4.72 2.91 4.30
C PHE A 67 -3.86 1.82 3.66
N ILE A 68 -2.86 1.31 4.41
CA ILE A 68 -2.00 0.23 3.94
C ILE A 68 -2.80 -1.01 3.56
N VAL A 69 -3.71 -1.44 4.44
CA VAL A 69 -4.44 -2.70 4.31
C VAL A 69 -5.60 -2.60 3.31
N ILE A 70 -6.31 -1.47 3.27
CA ILE A 70 -7.48 -1.30 2.41
C ILE A 70 -7.06 -0.92 0.99
N VAL A 71 -6.04 -0.06 0.86
CA VAL A 71 -5.65 0.53 -0.43
C VAL A 71 -4.34 -0.05 -0.92
N TYR A 72 -3.27 0.09 -0.15
CA TYR A 72 -1.91 -0.16 -0.65
C TYR A 72 -1.61 -1.64 -0.89
N VAL A 73 -2.20 -2.58 -0.15
CA VAL A 73 -1.84 -4.01 -0.23
C VAL A 73 -1.98 -4.58 -1.64
N LYS A 74 -3.06 -4.25 -2.34
CA LYS A 74 -3.32 -4.71 -3.72
C LYS A 74 -2.20 -4.25 -4.64
N PHE A 75 -1.96 -2.93 -4.66
CA PHE A 75 -0.94 -2.30 -5.49
C PHE A 75 0.48 -2.76 -5.14
N GLY A 76 0.80 -2.84 -3.85
CA GLY A 76 2.11 -3.30 -3.38
C GLY A 76 2.40 -4.71 -3.87
N PHE A 77 1.43 -5.63 -3.77
CA PHE A 77 1.63 -7.01 -4.19
C PHE A 77 1.84 -7.17 -5.69
N THR A 78 1.12 -6.39 -6.49
CA THR A 78 1.13 -6.52 -7.95
C THR A 78 2.14 -5.61 -8.65
N SER A 79 2.77 -4.68 -7.94
CA SER A 79 3.78 -3.75 -8.47
C SER A 79 4.90 -4.37 -9.33
N PRO A 80 5.34 -5.64 -9.13
CA PRO A 80 6.32 -6.26 -10.02
C PRO A 80 5.81 -6.59 -11.45
N MET A 81 4.49 -6.59 -11.68
CA MET A 81 3.86 -6.90 -12.97
C MET A 81 3.78 -5.62 -13.82
N THR A 82 4.64 -5.51 -14.84
CA THR A 82 4.81 -4.27 -15.61
C THR A 82 3.64 -4.04 -16.57
N GLU A 83 3.11 -5.10 -17.16
CA GLU A 83 1.94 -5.11 -18.03
C GLU A 83 0.70 -4.54 -17.34
N LYS A 84 0.59 -4.76 -16.02
CA LYS A 84 -0.53 -4.28 -15.21
C LYS A 84 -0.36 -2.86 -14.69
N ALA A 85 0.85 -2.28 -14.80
CA ALA A 85 1.17 -1.01 -14.15
C ALA A 85 0.23 0.14 -14.56
N PRO A 86 -0.10 0.36 -15.85
CA PRO A 86 -1.00 1.44 -16.25
C PRO A 86 -2.40 1.31 -15.65
N HIS A 87 -2.97 0.11 -15.71
CA HIS A 87 -4.30 -0.18 -15.18
C HIS A 87 -4.34 -0.06 -13.65
N GLN A 88 -3.33 -0.61 -12.97
CA GLN A 88 -3.24 -0.60 -11.51
C GLN A 88 -3.05 0.79 -10.93
N ASP A 89 -2.29 1.65 -11.60
CA ASP A 89 -2.13 3.04 -11.16
C ASP A 89 -3.45 3.81 -11.19
N LEU A 90 -4.27 3.60 -12.23
CA LEU A 90 -5.60 4.19 -12.32
C LEU A 90 -6.56 3.61 -11.25
N GLN A 91 -6.54 2.29 -11.06
CA GLN A 91 -7.31 1.66 -9.97
C GLN A 91 -6.87 2.18 -8.59
N LEU A 92 -5.57 2.40 -8.37
CA LEU A 92 -5.05 2.95 -7.13
C LEU A 92 -5.63 4.34 -6.85
N LEU A 93 -5.72 5.21 -7.86
CA LEU A 93 -6.36 6.53 -7.71
C LEU A 93 -7.84 6.39 -7.29
N GLN A 94 -8.57 5.44 -7.88
CA GLN A 94 -9.97 5.19 -7.52
C GLN A 94 -10.11 4.68 -6.09
N GLU A 95 -9.26 3.74 -5.65
CA GLU A 95 -9.28 3.22 -4.28
C GLU A 95 -8.89 4.31 -3.26
N ILE A 96 -7.92 5.17 -3.59
CA ILE A 96 -7.60 6.35 -2.76
C ILE A 96 -8.80 7.30 -2.67
N ASN A 97 -9.51 7.53 -3.78
CA ASN A 97 -10.70 8.37 -3.77
C ASN A 97 -11.82 7.76 -2.90
N ARG A 98 -12.04 6.45 -2.98
CA ARG A 98 -12.99 5.74 -2.09
C ARG A 98 -12.60 5.84 -0.63
N PHE A 99 -11.30 5.70 -0.31
CA PHE A 99 -10.77 5.84 1.05
C PHE A 99 -10.97 7.24 1.65
N SER A 100 -11.29 8.26 0.84
CA SER A 100 -11.62 9.61 1.35
C SER A 100 -12.81 9.62 2.31
N SER A 101 -13.75 8.68 2.15
CA SER A 101 -14.87 8.44 3.06
C SER A 101 -14.43 7.98 4.46
N ILE A 102 -13.26 7.32 4.56
CA ILE A 102 -12.67 6.87 5.82
C ILE A 102 -11.77 7.96 6.40
N HIS A 103 -10.91 8.55 5.56
CA HIS A 103 -9.97 9.57 6.01
C HIS A 103 -9.52 10.52 4.89
N ALA A 104 -10.21 11.65 4.76
CA ALA A 104 -10.00 12.64 3.70
C ALA A 104 -8.56 13.20 3.61
N SER A 105 -7.92 13.52 4.73
CA SER A 105 -6.58 14.15 4.72
C SER A 105 -5.48 13.23 4.19
N ILE A 106 -5.43 11.97 4.66
CA ILE A 106 -4.57 10.92 4.10
C ILE A 106 -4.87 10.71 2.62
N SER A 107 -6.14 10.60 2.23
CA SER A 107 -6.54 10.40 0.83
C SER A 107 -6.05 11.53 -0.06
N LYS A 108 -6.21 12.80 0.36
CA LYS A 108 -5.71 13.97 -0.36
C LYS A 108 -4.18 13.91 -0.53
N ARG A 109 -3.44 13.61 0.55
CA ARG A 109 -1.97 13.50 0.50
C ARG A 109 -1.50 12.34 -0.38
N ALA A 110 -2.14 11.19 -0.28
CA ALA A 110 -1.86 10.03 -1.10
C ALA A 110 -2.15 10.32 -2.58
N MET A 111 -3.30 10.91 -2.89
CA MET A 111 -3.67 11.33 -4.25
C MET A 111 -2.61 12.25 -4.86
N THR A 112 -2.24 13.33 -4.17
CA THR A 112 -1.16 14.23 -4.64
C THR A 112 0.15 13.49 -4.87
N LYS A 113 0.52 12.58 -3.96
CA LYS A 113 1.78 11.84 -4.08
C LYS A 113 1.76 10.90 -5.29
N ILE A 114 0.70 10.11 -5.45
CA ILE A 114 0.56 9.16 -6.56
C ILE A 114 0.44 9.89 -7.89
N SER A 115 -0.32 10.99 -8.00
CA SER A 115 -0.38 11.78 -9.24
C SER A 115 1.00 12.26 -9.71
N ASN A 116 1.89 12.63 -8.78
CA ASN A 116 3.27 12.99 -9.13
C ASN A 116 4.13 11.80 -9.57
N HIS A 117 3.71 10.56 -9.31
CA HIS A 117 4.35 9.34 -9.75
C HIS A 117 3.82 8.82 -11.10
N LEU A 118 2.74 9.40 -11.64
CA LEU A 118 2.17 9.06 -12.95
C LEU A 118 2.88 9.72 -14.14
N TRP A 119 4.04 10.33 -13.92
CA TRP A 119 4.80 11.02 -14.97
C TRP A 119 5.16 10.10 -16.15
N TYR A 120 5.23 8.79 -15.92
CA TYR A 120 5.57 7.79 -16.93
C TYR A 120 4.33 7.32 -17.74
N LEU A 121 3.11 7.62 -17.29
CA LEU A 121 1.87 7.17 -17.90
C LEU A 121 1.54 8.01 -19.15
N SER A 122 2.37 7.88 -20.18
CA SER A 122 2.17 8.45 -21.50
C SER A 122 1.25 7.54 -22.35
N PRO A 123 0.72 8.03 -23.49
CA PRO A 123 -0.03 7.18 -24.42
C PRO A 123 0.75 5.93 -24.84
N GLU A 124 2.07 6.03 -25.03
CA GLU A 124 2.93 4.89 -25.38
C GLU A 124 3.05 3.87 -24.24
N ALA A 125 3.19 4.33 -22.99
CA ALA A 125 3.21 3.45 -21.84
C ALA A 125 1.83 2.83 -21.56
N ALA A 126 0.74 3.53 -21.88
CA ALA A 126 -0.61 3.00 -21.74
C ALA A 126 -0.87 1.79 -22.65
N VAL A 127 -0.15 1.64 -23.76
CA VAL A 127 -0.23 0.46 -24.65
C VAL A 127 0.11 -0.84 -23.90
N PHE A 128 0.95 -0.79 -22.86
CA PHE A 128 1.24 -1.99 -22.06
C PHE A 128 -0.01 -2.58 -21.39
N ALA A 129 -1.04 -1.76 -21.14
CA ALA A 129 -2.31 -2.22 -20.60
C ALA A 129 -3.07 -3.18 -21.53
N LEU A 130 -2.76 -3.18 -22.83
CA LEU A 130 -3.34 -4.14 -23.79
C LEU A 130 -2.92 -5.59 -23.49
N PHE A 131 -1.82 -5.78 -22.76
CA PHE A 131 -1.36 -7.10 -22.31
C PHE A 131 -1.88 -7.48 -20.92
N ASP A 132 -2.62 -6.59 -20.25
CA ASP A 132 -3.26 -6.89 -18.97
C ASP A 132 -4.58 -7.62 -19.23
N SER A 133 -4.65 -8.89 -18.81
CA SER A 133 -5.85 -9.72 -18.93
C SER A 133 -7.07 -9.15 -18.19
N ASP A 134 -6.86 -8.22 -17.25
CA ASP A 134 -7.92 -7.57 -16.50
C ASP A 134 -8.52 -6.35 -17.24
N VAL A 135 -7.91 -5.94 -18.35
CA VAL A 135 -8.41 -4.89 -19.25
C VAL A 135 -9.21 -5.55 -20.37
N SER A 136 -10.47 -5.16 -20.54
CA SER A 136 -11.29 -5.68 -21.63
C SER A 136 -10.74 -5.23 -22.98
N GLU A 137 -10.64 -6.15 -23.94
CA GLU A 137 -10.49 -5.79 -25.35
C GLU A 137 -11.72 -4.94 -25.75
N GLU A 138 -11.48 -3.75 -26.32
CA GLU A 138 -12.54 -3.01 -26.98
C GLU A 138 -13.03 -3.87 -28.17
N VAL A 139 -14.30 -4.27 -28.14
CA VAL A 139 -14.99 -4.97 -29.24
C VAL A 139 -15.46 -3.96 -30.29
#